data_AF-A0A7Y7LCJ9-F1
#
_entry.id   AF-A0A7Y7LCJ9-F1
#
_cell.length_a   1.000
_cell.length_b   1.000
_cell.length_c   1.000
_cell.angle_alpha   90.00
_cell.angle_beta   90.00
_cell.angle_gamma   90.00
#
_symmetry.space_group_name_H-M   'P 1'
#
loop_
_entity.id
_entity.type
_entity.pdbx_description
1 polymer ?
#
loop_
_entity_poly.entity_id
_entity_poly.type
_entity_poly.pdbx_seq_one_letter_code
_entity_poly.pdbx_strand_id
1 'polypeptide(L)'
;MIDISSLTLSKDDGTRITVTLEPIFITLPEARLFSGVYRILETDMTGNELGEVAFHQDDNQIWEFTGDRFSIEEQEQIVNFIREKEPFDSITFTETINGITSHFRISDNEGHFGIEKDGIFIAVIEHLKDWQQTEGKPLDDELFAKITAKIEASHD
;
A
#
# COMPACT_ATOMS: atom_id res chain seq x y z
N MET A 1 -0.28 -3.06 1.25
CA MET A 1 1.04 -2.85 1.87
C MET A 1 1.86 -4.09 1.74
N ILE A 2 2.97 -4.00 1.02
CA ILE A 2 3.96 -5.08 1.07
C ILE A 2 4.66 -5.04 2.42
N ASP A 3 4.71 -6.18 3.09
CA ASP A 3 5.72 -6.41 4.13
C ASP A 3 7.11 -6.37 3.52
N ILE A 4 8.14 -6.43 4.36
CA ILE A 4 9.55 -6.49 3.93
C ILE A 4 9.71 -7.57 2.86
N SER A 5 10.06 -7.14 1.65
CA SER A 5 10.09 -8.00 0.47
C SER A 5 11.38 -7.78 -0.31
N SER A 6 11.96 -8.85 -0.83
CA SER A 6 13.17 -8.78 -1.65
C SER A 6 12.88 -8.97 -3.13
N LEU A 7 13.54 -8.17 -3.96
CA LEU A 7 13.46 -8.16 -5.42
C LEU A 7 14.86 -8.29 -6.01
N THR A 8 15.02 -9.09 -7.05
CA THR A 8 16.26 -9.13 -7.83
C THR A 8 16.12 -8.28 -9.08
N LEU A 9 16.90 -7.20 -9.15
CA LEU A 9 16.97 -6.29 -10.30
C LEU A 9 17.98 -6.80 -11.31
N SER A 10 17.66 -6.66 -12.58
CA SER A 10 18.62 -6.81 -13.68
C SER A 10 19.17 -5.43 -14.04
N LYS A 11 20.50 -5.30 -13.97
CA LYS A 11 21.22 -4.07 -14.30
C LYS A 11 21.50 -3.97 -15.80
N ASP A 12 21.71 -2.74 -16.28
CA ASP A 12 22.07 -2.43 -17.67
C ASP A 12 23.38 -3.13 -18.10
N ASP A 13 24.29 -3.41 -17.17
CA ASP A 13 25.56 -4.11 -17.41
C ASP A 13 25.43 -5.65 -17.44
N GLY A 14 24.20 -6.17 -17.32
CA GLY A 14 23.89 -7.60 -17.31
C GLY A 14 24.12 -8.29 -15.96
N THR A 15 24.58 -7.56 -14.94
CA THR A 15 24.65 -8.08 -13.58
C THR A 15 23.28 -8.06 -12.90
N ARG A 16 23.17 -8.76 -11.78
CA ARG A 16 21.95 -8.79 -10.96
C ARG A 16 22.28 -8.33 -9.55
N ILE A 17 21.40 -7.53 -8.97
CA ILE A 17 21.47 -7.14 -7.56
C ILE A 17 20.17 -7.51 -6.86
N THR A 18 20.26 -7.93 -5.60
CA THR A 18 19.07 -8.15 -4.78
C THR A 18 18.89 -6.98 -3.82
N VAL A 19 17.71 -6.38 -3.85
CA VAL A 19 17.32 -5.29 -2.97
C VAL A 19 16.15 -5.71 -2.08
N THR A 20 16.09 -5.13 -0.90
CA THR A 20 14.99 -5.30 0.05
C THR A 20 14.22 -3.99 0.12
N LEU A 21 12.90 -4.09 -0.02
CA LEU A 21 11.97 -2.99 0.14
C LEU A 21 11.34 -3.06 1.53
N GLU A 22 11.49 -2.00 2.31
CA GLU A 22 10.93 -1.89 3.65
C GLU A 22 9.94 -0.72 3.72
N PRO A 23 8.67 -0.94 4.07
CA PRO A 23 7.71 0.13 4.26
C PRO A 23 8.11 1.04 5.42
N ILE A 24 8.11 2.36 5.18
CA ILE A 24 8.36 3.35 6.22
C ILE A 24 7.05 3.69 6.94
N PHE A 25 7.12 3.74 8.27
CA PHE A 25 5.99 4.09 9.11
C PHE A 25 6.29 5.34 9.93
N ILE A 26 5.31 6.23 10.01
CA ILE A 26 5.30 7.38 10.90
C ILE A 26 4.64 6.96 12.21
N THR A 27 5.34 7.20 13.32
CA THR A 27 4.78 6.96 14.66
C THR A 27 4.17 8.25 15.19
N LEU A 28 2.85 8.25 15.35
CA LEU A 28 2.09 9.29 16.03
C LEU A 28 1.71 8.81 17.44
N PRO A 29 1.35 9.71 18.37
CA PRO A 29 1.02 9.36 19.75
C PRO A 29 -0.06 8.27 19.90
N GLU A 30 -0.97 8.15 18.92
CA GLU A 30 -2.11 7.23 18.96
C GLU A 30 -2.09 6.15 17.86
N ALA A 31 -1.16 6.24 16.89
CA ALA A 31 -1.16 5.34 15.74
C ALA A 31 0.22 5.20 15.08
N ARG A 32 0.41 4.08 14.38
CA ARG A 32 1.53 3.86 13.47
C ARG A 32 0.97 3.83 12.05
N LEU A 33 1.30 4.85 11.25
CA LEU A 33 0.77 5.02 9.89
C LEU A 33 1.83 4.68 8.87
N PHE A 34 1.48 3.92 7.84
CA PHE A 34 2.33 3.77 6.66
C PHE A 34 2.45 5.12 5.94
N SER A 35 3.66 5.52 5.54
CA SER A 35 3.90 6.84 4.96
C SER A 35 3.70 6.90 3.44
N GLY A 36 3.44 5.78 2.77
CA GLY A 36 3.48 5.71 1.30
C GLY A 36 4.89 5.65 0.72
N VAL A 37 5.91 5.45 1.58
CA VAL A 37 7.33 5.42 1.19
C VAL A 37 7.91 4.05 1.49
N TYR A 38 8.64 3.50 0.54
CA TYR A 38 9.45 2.31 0.69
C TYR A 38 10.93 2.68 0.72
N ARG A 39 11.63 2.23 1.75
CA ARG A 39 13.09 2.27 1.79
C ARG A 39 13.66 1.11 0.99
N ILE A 40 14.67 1.38 0.17
CA ILE A 40 15.37 0.39 -0.65
C ILE A 40 16.72 0.10 0.01
N LEU A 41 16.96 -1.15 0.38
CA LEU A 41 18.16 -1.62 1.07
C LEU A 41 18.90 -2.67 0.23
N GLU A 42 20.22 -2.74 0.36
CA GLU A 42 21.01 -3.85 -0.20
C GLU A 42 20.78 -5.14 0.61
N THR A 43 20.31 -6.22 -0.03
CA THR A 43 19.93 -7.46 0.68
C THR A 43 21.14 -8.27 1.16
N ASP A 44 22.21 -8.27 0.38
CA ASP A 44 23.22 -9.33 0.37
C ASP A 44 24.56 -8.97 1.02
N MET A 45 24.84 -7.69 1.35
CA MET A 45 26.14 -7.35 1.94
C MET A 45 26.18 -6.39 3.13
N THR A 46 25.15 -5.59 3.43
CA THR A 46 25.28 -4.58 4.50
C THR A 46 23.99 -4.02 5.11
N GLY A 47 22.84 -4.14 4.44
CA GLY A 47 21.65 -3.36 4.80
C GLY A 47 21.82 -1.86 4.56
N ASN A 48 22.79 -1.47 3.72
CA ASN A 48 22.97 -0.07 3.35
C ASN A 48 21.75 0.45 2.61
N GLU A 49 21.33 1.67 2.96
CA GLU A 49 20.28 2.38 2.27
C GLU A 49 20.75 2.79 0.88
N LEU A 50 19.98 2.39 -0.13
CA LEU A 50 20.24 2.65 -1.54
C LEU A 50 19.43 3.83 -2.06
N GLY A 51 18.31 4.12 -1.40
CA GLY A 51 17.37 5.16 -1.76
C GLY A 51 16.00 4.88 -1.15
N GLU A 52 15.03 5.71 -1.52
CA GLU A 52 13.63 5.54 -1.17
C GLU A 52 12.77 5.69 -2.42
N VAL A 53 11.59 5.10 -2.41
CA VAL A 53 10.60 5.20 -3.47
C VAL A 53 9.23 5.46 -2.88
N ALA A 54 8.51 6.43 -3.43
CA ALA A 54 7.18 6.82 -2.97
C ALA A 54 6.25 7.01 -4.17
N PHE A 55 4.96 6.76 -3.97
CA PHE A 55 3.93 7.12 -4.94
C PHE A 55 3.26 8.44 -4.51
N HIS A 56 2.79 9.23 -5.48
CA HIS A 56 1.99 10.41 -5.15
C HIS A 56 0.64 10.00 -4.57
N GLN A 57 0.22 10.66 -3.48
CA GLN A 57 -1.09 10.41 -2.87
C GLN A 57 -2.26 10.71 -3.82
N ASP A 58 -2.09 11.68 -4.72
CA ASP A 58 -3.11 12.09 -5.69
C ASP A 58 -3.11 11.25 -6.97
N ASP A 59 -1.99 10.55 -7.25
CA ASP A 59 -1.82 9.72 -8.45
C ASP A 59 -0.83 8.57 -8.18
N ASN A 60 -1.37 7.38 -7.94
CA ASN A 60 -0.60 6.16 -7.71
C ASN A 60 0.19 5.68 -8.97
N GLN A 61 0.00 6.32 -10.12
CA GLN A 61 0.78 6.07 -11.33
C GLN A 61 2.10 6.84 -11.33
N ILE A 62 2.22 7.90 -10.53
CA ILE A 62 3.41 8.72 -10.45
C ILE A 62 4.25 8.26 -9.25
N TRP A 63 5.49 7.90 -9.54
CA TRP A 63 6.45 7.39 -8.57
C TRP A 63 7.68 8.30 -8.52
N GLU A 64 8.08 8.68 -7.32
CA GLU A 64 9.28 9.45 -7.07
C GLU A 64 10.33 8.58 -6.38
N PHE A 65 11.56 8.67 -6.87
CA PHE A 65 12.72 7.99 -6.30
C PHE A 65 13.67 9.01 -5.69
N THR A 66 14.23 8.67 -4.54
CA THR A 66 15.38 9.38 -3.95
C THR A 66 16.63 8.51 -4.07
N GLY A 67 17.76 9.16 -4.37
CA GLY A 67 19.05 8.49 -4.57
C GLY A 67 19.41 8.30 -6.04
N ASP A 68 20.71 8.39 -6.34
CA ASP A 68 21.23 8.41 -7.71
C ASP A 68 21.73 7.03 -8.18
N ARG A 69 21.38 5.96 -7.44
CA ARG A 69 21.98 4.62 -7.63
C ARG A 69 21.24 3.75 -8.66
N PHE A 70 20.00 4.09 -9.00
CA PHE A 70 19.15 3.28 -9.89
C PHE A 70 18.93 3.96 -11.24
N SER A 71 19.13 3.22 -12.34
CA SER A 71 18.71 3.63 -13.69
C SER A 71 17.18 3.67 -13.80
N ILE A 72 16.65 4.30 -14.86
CA ILE A 72 15.20 4.33 -15.11
C ILE A 72 14.63 2.92 -15.25
N GLU A 73 15.36 2.01 -15.91
CA GLU A 73 14.93 0.62 -16.11
C GLU A 73 14.93 -0.18 -14.79
N GLU A 74 15.87 0.11 -13.89
CA GLU A 74 15.90 -0.47 -12.54
C GLU A 74 14.76 0.08 -11.67
N GLN A 75 14.48 1.39 -11.77
CA GLN A 75 13.35 2.03 -11.09
C GLN A 75 12.01 1.43 -11.54
N GLU A 76 11.80 1.22 -12.84
CA GLU A 76 10.59 0.60 -13.37
C GLU A 76 10.41 -0.84 -12.85
N GLN A 77 11.48 -1.64 -12.74
CA GLN A 77 11.42 -2.97 -12.15
C GLN A 77 10.96 -2.92 -10.68
N ILE A 78 11.44 -1.96 -9.90
CA ILE A 78 11.03 -1.75 -8.50
C ILE A 78 9.56 -1.35 -8.43
N VAL A 79 9.14 -0.35 -9.22
CA VAL A 79 7.73 0.10 -9.26
C VAL A 79 6.81 -1.05 -9.64
N ASN A 80 7.14 -1.81 -10.68
CA ASN A 80 6.31 -2.93 -11.13
C ASN A 80 6.22 -4.01 -10.06
N PHE A 81 7.32 -4.34 -9.38
CA PHE A 81 7.28 -5.29 -8.27
C PHE A 81 6.39 -4.80 -7.13
N ILE A 82 6.49 -3.52 -6.75
CA ILE A 82 5.61 -2.95 -5.72
C ILE A 82 4.16 -3.02 -6.22
N ARG A 83 3.88 -2.69 -7.49
CA ARG A 83 2.53 -2.76 -8.10
C ARG A 83 1.92 -4.15 -8.17
N GLU A 84 2.73 -5.16 -8.40
CA GLU A 84 2.25 -6.56 -8.40
C GLU A 84 1.93 -7.04 -6.97
N LYS A 85 2.56 -6.45 -5.96
CA LYS A 85 2.50 -6.93 -4.58
C LYS A 85 1.63 -6.06 -3.68
N GLU A 86 1.46 -4.80 -4.03
CA GLU A 86 0.46 -3.90 -3.47
C GLU A 86 -0.68 -3.75 -4.47
N PRO A 87 -1.91 -4.14 -4.11
CA PRO A 87 -3.06 -3.69 -4.87
C PRO A 87 -3.19 -2.17 -4.73
N PHE A 88 -2.75 -1.44 -5.76
CA PHE A 88 -2.83 0.02 -5.82
C PHE A 88 -4.22 0.54 -6.13
N ASP A 89 -5.16 -0.34 -6.50
CA ASP A 89 -6.57 -0.02 -6.56
C ASP A 89 -7.08 0.12 -5.12
N SER A 90 -6.77 1.26 -4.54
CA SER A 90 -7.16 1.60 -3.19
C SER A 90 -7.97 2.89 -3.15
N ILE A 91 -9.12 2.80 -2.49
CA ILE A 91 -10.03 3.93 -2.31
C ILE A 91 -9.72 4.50 -0.94
N THR A 92 -9.40 5.80 -0.89
CA THR A 92 -9.18 6.50 0.37
C THR A 92 -10.31 7.48 0.64
N PHE A 93 -10.73 7.57 1.89
CA PHE A 93 -11.70 8.58 2.32
C PHE A 93 -11.54 8.89 3.81
N THR A 94 -12.07 10.03 4.22
CA THR A 94 -12.10 10.45 5.63
C THR A 94 -13.53 10.47 6.11
N GLU A 95 -13.79 9.94 7.30
CA GLU A 95 -15.13 9.89 7.87
C GLU A 95 -15.08 10.25 9.36
N THR A 96 -16.10 10.96 9.86
CA THR A 96 -16.21 11.29 11.29
C THR A 96 -17.29 10.41 11.92
N ILE A 97 -16.87 9.49 12.79
CA ILE A 97 -17.75 8.56 13.50
C ILE A 97 -17.66 8.88 14.99
N ASN A 98 -18.79 9.18 15.63
CA ASN A 98 -18.85 9.55 17.05
C ASN A 98 -17.93 10.73 17.44
N GLY A 99 -17.73 11.68 16.52
CA GLY A 99 -16.87 12.85 16.74
C GLY A 99 -15.37 12.59 16.56
N ILE A 100 -14.98 11.38 16.15
CA ILE A 100 -13.60 11.03 15.82
C ILE A 100 -13.47 10.95 14.31
N THR A 101 -12.62 11.80 13.74
CA THR A 101 -12.27 11.77 12.32
C THR A 101 -11.18 10.73 12.09
N SER A 102 -11.47 9.76 11.23
CA SER A 102 -10.55 8.69 10.87
C SER A 102 -10.35 8.62 9.36
N HIS A 103 -9.16 8.20 8.96
CA HIS A 103 -8.78 7.98 7.57
C HIS A 103 -8.97 6.51 7.23
N PHE A 104 -9.65 6.24 6.14
CA PHE A 104 -9.91 4.89 5.66
C PHE A 104 -9.17 4.66 4.35
N ARG A 105 -8.59 3.47 4.23
CA ARG A 105 -8.05 2.95 2.97
C ARG A 105 -8.70 1.60 2.71
N ILE A 106 -9.32 1.45 1.56
CA ILE A 106 -9.88 0.19 1.05
C ILE A 106 -8.92 -0.28 -0.03
N SER A 107 -8.41 -1.50 0.03
CA SER A 107 -7.56 -2.05 -1.04
C SER A 107 -8.30 -3.20 -1.73
N ASP A 108 -8.44 -3.17 -3.05
CA ASP A 108 -9.12 -4.22 -3.83
C ASP A 108 -8.14 -5.32 -4.27
N ASN A 109 -8.49 -6.57 -3.99
CA ASN A 109 -7.80 -7.75 -4.48
C ASN A 109 -8.82 -8.72 -5.11
N GLU A 110 -9.12 -8.51 -6.39
CA GLU A 110 -10.02 -9.37 -7.18
C GLU A 110 -11.40 -9.59 -6.54
N GLY A 111 -11.99 -8.52 -5.96
CA GLY A 111 -13.30 -8.60 -5.30
C GLY A 111 -13.23 -8.94 -3.81
N HIS A 112 -12.02 -9.05 -3.26
CA HIS A 112 -11.73 -9.06 -1.82
C HIS A 112 -11.15 -7.70 -1.41
N PHE A 113 -11.86 -6.98 -0.54
CA PHE A 113 -11.52 -5.61 -0.18
C PHE A 113 -10.98 -5.54 1.25
N GLY A 114 -9.69 -5.24 1.38
CA GLY A 114 -9.04 -5.00 2.67
C GLY A 114 -9.33 -3.61 3.19
N ILE A 115 -9.83 -3.50 4.42
CA ILE A 115 -10.22 -2.24 5.06
C ILE A 115 -9.20 -1.88 6.13
N GLU A 116 -8.62 -0.70 5.98
CA GLU A 116 -7.75 -0.08 6.96
C GLU A 116 -8.39 1.19 7.51
N LYS A 117 -8.24 1.40 8.82
CA LYS A 117 -8.62 2.62 9.54
C LYS A 117 -7.41 3.16 10.26
N ASP A 118 -7.06 4.41 9.95
CA ASP A 118 -5.88 5.10 10.46
C ASP A 118 -4.63 4.20 10.31
N GLY A 119 -4.43 3.66 9.11
CA GLY A 119 -3.31 2.77 8.74
C GLY A 119 -3.32 1.38 9.39
N ILE A 120 -4.34 1.04 10.18
CA ILE A 120 -4.48 -0.25 10.84
C ILE A 120 -5.53 -1.08 10.10
N PHE A 121 -5.17 -2.28 9.67
CA PHE A 121 -6.13 -3.24 9.11
C PHE A 121 -7.21 -3.60 10.15
N ILE A 122 -8.47 -3.49 9.75
CA ILE A 122 -9.62 -3.75 10.63
C ILE A 122 -10.55 -4.85 10.12
N ALA A 123 -10.66 -5.05 8.81
CA ALA A 123 -11.59 -6.03 8.22
C ALA A 123 -11.24 -6.38 6.76
N VAL A 124 -11.79 -7.51 6.28
CA VAL A 124 -11.94 -7.80 4.84
C VAL A 124 -13.43 -7.91 4.53
N ILE A 125 -13.86 -7.31 3.44
CA ILE A 125 -15.20 -7.50 2.89
C ILE A 125 -15.11 -8.02 1.46
N GLU A 126 -16.13 -8.74 1.01
CA GLU A 126 -16.17 -9.39 -0.29
C GLU A 126 -17.51 -9.18 -0.97
N HIS A 127 -17.49 -9.12 -2.30
CA HIS A 127 -18.69 -9.00 -3.12
C HIS A 127 -18.80 -10.18 -4.10
N LEU A 128 -19.38 -11.29 -3.63
CA LEU A 128 -19.65 -12.48 -4.47
C LEU A 128 -21.07 -12.49 -5.05
N LYS A 129 -22.07 -12.28 -4.20
CA LYS A 129 -23.49 -12.16 -4.55
C LYS A 129 -24.17 -11.04 -3.76
N ASP A 130 -23.82 -10.98 -2.48
CA ASP A 130 -24.12 -9.91 -1.56
C ASP A 130 -22.81 -9.48 -0.88
N TRP A 131 -22.78 -8.24 -0.38
CA TRP A 131 -21.68 -7.74 0.43
C TRP A 131 -21.61 -8.48 1.75
N GLN A 132 -20.43 -9.00 2.10
CA GLN A 132 -20.21 -9.69 3.37
C GLN A 132 -18.84 -9.36 3.93
N GLN A 133 -18.73 -9.27 5.26
CA GLN A 133 -17.44 -9.24 5.94
C GLN A 133 -16.95 -10.67 6.15
N THR A 134 -15.73 -10.97 5.70
CA THR A 134 -15.13 -12.30 5.82
C THR A 134 -14.05 -12.37 6.90
N GLU A 135 -13.37 -11.26 7.18
CA GLU A 135 -12.31 -11.20 8.20
C GLU A 135 -12.35 -9.94 9.08
N GLY A 136 -11.64 -10.00 10.20
CA GLY A 136 -11.41 -8.87 11.12
C GLY A 136 -12.51 -8.64 12.14
N LYS A 137 -12.51 -7.43 12.74
CA LYS A 137 -13.51 -7.06 13.75
C LYS A 137 -14.80 -6.66 13.05
N PRO A 138 -15.99 -7.08 13.54
CA PRO A 138 -17.26 -6.68 12.95
C PRO A 138 -17.33 -5.16 12.82
N LEU A 139 -17.50 -4.69 11.59
CA LEU A 139 -17.76 -3.29 11.30
C LEU A 139 -19.16 -2.94 11.79
N ASP A 140 -19.35 -1.72 12.26
CA ASP A 140 -20.69 -1.20 12.51
C ASP A 140 -21.46 -1.08 11.18
N ASP A 141 -22.78 -1.28 11.22
CA ASP A 141 -23.63 -1.30 10.02
C ASP A 141 -23.50 0.00 9.19
N GLU A 142 -23.32 1.15 9.86
CA GLU A 142 -23.16 2.44 9.20
C GLU A 142 -21.83 2.50 8.42
N LEU A 143 -20.72 2.14 9.05
CA LEU A 143 -19.40 2.07 8.41
C LEU A 143 -19.37 1.04 7.29
N PHE A 144 -19.97 -0.15 7.51
CA PHE A 144 -20.06 -1.19 6.48
C PHE A 144 -20.76 -0.65 5.22
N ALA A 145 -21.95 -0.03 5.38
CA ALA A 145 -22.70 0.54 4.27
C ALA A 145 -21.96 1.68 3.56
N LYS A 146 -21.22 2.51 4.29
CA LYS A 146 -20.38 3.57 3.69
C LYS A 146 -19.25 2.99 2.86
N ILE A 147 -18.56 1.97 3.36
CA ILE A 147 -17.44 1.33 2.66
C ILE A 147 -17.95 0.68 1.37
N THR A 148 -19.02 -0.10 1.41
CA THR A 148 -19.55 -0.77 0.21
C THR A 148 -19.99 0.24 -0.84
N ALA A 149 -20.68 1.32 -0.44
CA ALA A 149 -21.08 2.39 -1.35
C ALA A 149 -19.89 3.12 -2.00
N LYS A 150 -18.77 3.26 -1.28
CA LYS A 150 -17.52 3.82 -1.84
C LYS A 150 -16.89 2.92 -2.89
N ILE A 151 -16.91 1.61 -2.65
CA ILE A 151 -16.41 0.63 -3.61
C ILE A 151 -17.27 0.62 -4.87
N GLU A 152 -18.59 0.55 -4.73
CA GLU A 152 -19.51 0.60 -5.87
C GLU A 152 -19.31 1.86 -6.71
N ALA A 153 -19.20 3.03 -6.06
CA ALA A 153 -18.98 4.30 -6.75
C ALA A 153 -17.62 4.42 -7.47
N SER A 154 -16.65 3.57 -7.12
CA SER A 154 -15.33 3.54 -7.77
C SER A 154 -15.28 2.63 -9.01
N HIS A 155 -16.28 1.78 -9.20
CA HIS A 155 -16.36 0.82 -10.31
C HIS A 155 -17.41 1.19 -11.38
N ASP A 156 -18.14 2.30 -11.19
CA ASP A 156 -19.03 2.93 -12.19
C ASP A 156 -18.30 4.01 -13.02
#